data_AF-A0A175Y6T3-F1
#
_entry.id   AF-A0A175Y6T3-F1
#
_cell.length_a   1.000
_cell.length_b   1.000
_cell.length_c   1.000
_cell.angle_alpha   90.00
_cell.angle_beta   90.00
_cell.angle_gamma   90.00
#
_symmetry.space_group_name_H-M   'P 1'
#
loop_
_entity.id
_entity.type
_entity.pdbx_description
1 polymer ?
#
loop_
_entity_poly.entity_id
_entity_poly.type
_entity_poly.pdbx_seq_one_letter_code
_entity_poly.pdbx_strand_id
1 'polypeptide(L)'
;MIGAVLSVPFRVVDGRIYVTVKVDGKGPFVFAVDTGASGMGRADAGLVAALAIPPSGSGHTSDGVATSEVRTVRLASVALGGFVRRDLEVVTRDYSSKLSPEAAFSGILGRAFFGDGLLVIDYPARRLTFTRAVALSGEGNGVMSYERAFRVPVTIGDTLTEGNLDTGANVSFVLPKTLFDRVGGGALQSAGQGKLTNTTVSTGKAMVKGPFRIGAASLSDVEVRVSDRYPELLVGAHALQHVTLLIDQRSRRIAVCP
;
A
#
# COMPACT_ATOMS: atom_id res chain seq x y z
N MET A 1 0.12 -20.45 15.36
CA MET A 1 1.39 -20.30 14.62
C MET A 1 2.51 -20.00 15.61
N ILE A 2 3.44 -20.93 15.77
CA ILE A 2 4.62 -20.74 16.63
C ILE A 2 5.55 -19.74 15.92
N GLY A 3 5.96 -18.66 16.61
CA GLY A 3 6.95 -17.69 16.09
C GLY A 3 6.41 -16.43 15.40
N ALA A 4 5.09 -16.17 15.41
CA ALA A 4 4.57 -14.87 14.98
C ALA A 4 4.93 -13.77 16.00
N VAL A 5 5.46 -12.64 15.52
CA VAL A 5 5.73 -11.45 16.33
C VAL A 5 4.42 -10.68 16.61
N LEU A 6 3.49 -10.67 15.63
CA LEU A 6 2.10 -10.25 15.84
C LEU A 6 1.16 -11.01 14.91
N SER A 7 -0.10 -11.15 15.32
CA SER A 7 -1.22 -11.55 14.45
C SER A 7 -2.49 -10.84 14.90
N VAL A 8 -2.96 -9.87 14.11
CA VAL A 8 -4.09 -9.00 14.46
C VAL A 8 -5.17 -9.07 13.38
N PRO A 9 -6.46 -8.88 13.74
CA PRO A 9 -7.49 -8.65 12.74
C PRO A 9 -7.30 -7.26 12.11
N PHE A 10 -7.80 -7.09 10.90
CA PHE A 10 -7.93 -5.77 10.27
C PHE A 10 -9.32 -5.57 9.68
N ARG A 11 -9.71 -4.31 9.47
CA ARG A 11 -10.89 -3.94 8.69
C ARG A 11 -10.48 -3.52 7.29
N VAL A 12 -11.38 -3.68 6.33
CA VAL A 12 -11.22 -3.14 4.98
C VAL A 12 -12.21 -1.98 4.83
N VAL A 13 -11.71 -0.79 4.50
CA VAL A 13 -12.53 0.40 4.23
C VAL A 13 -12.11 0.95 2.88
N ASP A 14 -13.01 0.85 1.88
CA ASP A 14 -12.72 1.19 0.49
C ASP A 14 -11.40 0.57 -0.02
N GLY A 15 -11.23 -0.72 0.26
CA GLY A 15 -10.04 -1.52 -0.05
C GLY A 15 -8.83 -1.33 0.87
N ARG A 16 -8.74 -0.23 1.61
CA ARG A 16 -7.61 0.02 2.51
C ARG A 16 -7.69 -0.85 3.75
N ILE A 17 -6.53 -1.33 4.20
CA ILE A 17 -6.38 -2.17 5.40
C ILE A 17 -6.24 -1.26 6.62
N TYR A 18 -7.18 -1.34 7.57
CA TYR A 18 -7.18 -0.56 8.80
C TYR A 18 -6.90 -1.46 10.00
N VAL A 19 -5.90 -1.06 10.78
CA VAL A 19 -5.51 -1.70 12.04
C VAL A 19 -5.58 -0.71 13.19
N THR A 20 -5.70 -1.23 14.41
CA THR A 20 -5.66 -0.43 15.62
C THR A 20 -4.26 -0.47 16.23
N VAL A 21 -3.74 0.70 16.56
CA VAL A 21 -2.42 0.87 17.19
C VAL A 21 -2.51 1.71 18.46
N LYS A 22 -1.45 1.63 19.28
CA LYS A 22 -1.14 2.67 20.28
C LYS A 22 0.03 3.51 19.77
N VAL A 23 -0.03 4.82 20.01
CA VAL A 23 1.04 5.77 19.70
C VAL A 23 1.46 6.42 21.01
N ASP A 24 2.74 6.35 21.34
CA ASP A 24 3.30 6.88 22.59
C ASP A 24 2.53 6.40 23.84
N GLY A 25 2.14 5.12 23.83
CA GLY A 25 1.35 4.48 24.88
C GLY A 25 -0.14 4.82 24.89
N LYS A 26 -0.57 5.82 24.11
CA LYS A 26 -1.96 6.31 24.02
C LYS A 26 -2.70 5.67 22.84
N GLY A 27 -4.03 5.67 22.88
CA GLY A 27 -4.89 5.06 21.87
C GLY A 27 -6.13 4.40 22.48
N PRO A 28 -6.93 3.66 21.70
CA PRO A 28 -6.63 3.18 20.34
C PRO A 28 -6.67 4.27 19.26
N PHE A 29 -5.78 4.17 18.28
CA PHE A 29 -5.81 4.96 17.04
C PHE A 29 -5.94 4.03 15.82
N VAL A 30 -6.60 4.50 14.76
CA VAL A 30 -6.76 3.76 13.51
C VAL A 30 -5.65 4.13 12.55
N PHE A 31 -4.89 3.16 12.06
CA PHE A 31 -3.85 3.35 11.07
C PHE A 31 -4.14 2.53 9.82
N ALA A 32 -3.87 3.11 8.66
CA ALA A 32 -3.87 2.37 7.40
C ALA A 32 -2.55 1.61 7.22
N VAL A 33 -2.57 0.42 6.63
CA VAL A 33 -1.37 -0.30 6.17
C VAL A 33 -1.20 -0.03 4.69
N ASP A 34 -0.10 0.63 4.33
CA ASP A 34 0.12 1.17 2.99
C ASP A 34 1.52 0.76 2.49
N THR A 35 1.53 -0.18 1.55
CA THR A 35 2.77 -0.66 0.91
C THR A 35 3.33 0.34 -0.10
N GLY A 36 2.54 1.29 -0.60
CA GLY A 36 2.97 2.43 -1.41
C GLY A 36 3.73 3.49 -0.60
N ALA A 37 3.48 3.59 0.71
CA ALA A 37 4.15 4.54 1.60
C ALA A 37 5.60 4.12 1.98
N SER A 38 6.57 4.97 1.63
CA SER A 38 7.97 4.80 2.05
C SER A 38 8.21 5.07 3.54
N GLY A 39 9.31 4.53 4.09
CA GLY A 39 9.72 4.77 5.47
C GLY A 39 8.84 4.06 6.49
N MET A 40 8.93 4.47 7.76
CA MET A 40 8.26 3.80 8.87
C MET A 40 6.74 4.09 8.91
N GLY A 41 6.32 5.25 8.41
CA GLY A 41 4.90 5.62 8.42
C GLY A 41 4.64 7.10 8.18
N ARG A 42 3.40 7.51 8.44
CA ARG A 42 2.91 8.90 8.41
C ARG A 42 2.05 9.16 9.64
N ALA A 43 2.02 10.40 10.11
CA ALA A 43 1.12 10.85 11.17
C ALA A 43 0.15 11.90 10.64
N ASP A 44 -1.15 11.71 10.87
CA ASP A 44 -2.14 12.72 10.56
C ASP A 44 -1.99 13.94 11.49
N ALA A 45 -2.25 15.13 10.96
CA ALA A 45 -2.16 16.38 11.72
C ALA A 45 -3.07 16.37 12.95
N GLY A 46 -4.25 15.71 12.88
CA GLY A 46 -5.14 15.53 14.02
C GLY A 46 -4.54 14.66 15.12
N LEU A 47 -3.80 13.61 14.77
CA LEU A 47 -3.07 12.78 15.75
C LEU A 47 -1.97 13.59 16.44
N VAL A 48 -1.18 14.33 15.65
CA VAL A 48 -0.09 15.19 16.16
C VAL A 48 -0.63 16.21 17.15
N ALA A 49 -1.75 16.87 16.81
CA ALA A 49 -2.41 17.83 17.69
C ALA A 49 -2.96 17.15 18.95
N ALA A 50 -3.69 16.04 18.83
CA ALA A 50 -4.29 15.32 19.95
C ALA A 50 -3.25 14.81 20.96
N LEU A 51 -2.04 14.50 20.50
CA LEU A 51 -0.95 14.03 21.34
C LEU A 51 0.04 15.14 21.73
N ALA A 52 -0.16 16.37 21.27
CA ALA A 52 0.73 17.52 21.44
C ALA A 52 2.19 17.21 21.04
N ILE A 53 2.37 16.50 19.92
CA ILE A 53 3.71 16.10 19.45
C ILE A 53 4.40 17.31 18.78
N PRO A 54 5.60 17.71 19.22
CA PRO A 54 6.32 18.82 18.60
C PRO A 54 6.87 18.44 17.22
N PRO A 55 7.02 19.42 16.30
CA PRO A 55 7.75 19.22 15.05
C PRO A 55 9.19 18.76 15.32
N SER A 56 9.68 17.82 14.51
CA SER A 56 11.08 17.35 14.59
C SER A 56 11.98 17.90 13.47
N GLY A 57 11.40 18.34 12.35
CA GLY A 57 12.14 18.88 11.22
C GLY A 57 11.30 19.03 9.94
N SER A 58 12.00 19.13 8.81
CA SER A 58 11.43 19.03 7.48
C SER A 58 12.20 18.01 6.62
N GLY A 59 11.56 17.51 5.58
CA GLY A 59 12.15 16.58 4.60
C GLY A 59 11.48 16.71 3.24
N HIS A 60 11.78 15.80 2.32
CA HIS A 60 11.15 15.76 1.00
C HIS A 60 10.44 14.45 0.73
N THR A 61 9.33 14.52 -0.01
CA THR A 61 8.61 13.35 -0.53
C THR A 61 8.41 13.47 -2.02
N SER A 62 8.51 12.36 -2.75
CA SER A 62 8.25 12.28 -4.18
C SER A 62 7.16 11.24 -4.47
N ASP A 63 6.31 11.50 -5.46
CA ASP A 63 5.35 10.55 -6.02
C ASP A 63 5.75 10.04 -7.42
N GLY A 64 7.02 10.23 -7.81
CA GLY A 64 7.53 9.92 -9.15
C GLY A 64 7.17 10.97 -10.20
N VAL A 65 6.30 11.93 -9.89
CA VAL A 65 5.92 13.04 -10.78
C VAL A 65 6.43 14.38 -10.23
N ALA A 66 6.28 14.62 -8.92
CA ALA A 66 6.67 15.84 -8.25
C ALA A 66 7.31 15.57 -6.87
N THR A 67 8.23 16.45 -6.47
CA THR A 67 8.85 16.47 -5.14
C THR A 67 8.34 17.67 -4.35
N SER A 68 8.07 17.49 -3.05
CA SER A 68 7.60 18.57 -2.17
C SER A 68 8.25 18.49 -0.80
N GLU A 69 8.53 19.64 -0.19
CA GLU A 69 8.93 19.74 1.21
C GLU A 69 7.77 19.36 2.14
N VAL A 70 8.10 18.69 3.24
CA VAL A 70 7.15 18.21 4.23
C VAL A 70 7.67 18.41 5.64
N ARG A 71 6.77 18.60 6.59
CA ARG A 71 7.11 18.60 8.01
C ARG A 71 7.23 17.17 8.52
N THR A 72 8.17 16.95 9.44
CA THR A 72 8.33 15.69 10.17
C THR A 72 8.03 15.88 11.65
N VAL A 73 7.60 14.79 12.29
CA VAL A 73 7.44 14.65 13.74
C VAL A 73 8.10 13.36 14.19
N ARG A 74 8.47 13.28 15.47
CA ARG A 74 9.00 12.07 16.08
C ARG A 74 7.94 11.41 16.97
N LEU A 75 7.56 10.18 16.65
CA LEU A 75 6.75 9.33 17.52
C LEU A 75 7.69 8.49 18.39
N ALA A 76 7.56 8.59 19.71
CA ALA A 76 8.41 7.81 20.62
C ALA A 76 8.18 6.30 20.45
N SER A 77 6.93 5.89 20.21
CA SER A 77 6.58 4.50 19.90
C SER A 77 5.29 4.34 19.11
N VAL A 78 5.23 3.30 18.29
CA VAL A 78 4.00 2.80 17.67
C VAL A 78 3.89 1.31 17.96
N ALA A 79 2.78 0.89 18.58
CA ALA A 79 2.51 -0.48 18.98
C ALA A 79 1.31 -1.08 18.25
N LEU A 80 1.51 -2.21 17.58
CA LEU A 80 0.51 -2.97 16.84
C LEU A 80 0.45 -4.40 17.39
N GLY A 81 -0.64 -4.77 18.07
CA GLY A 81 -0.80 -6.15 18.59
C GLY A 81 0.35 -6.62 19.48
N GLY A 82 0.94 -5.72 20.28
CA GLY A 82 2.10 -6.00 21.13
C GLY A 82 3.46 -5.81 20.46
N PHE A 83 3.51 -5.73 19.12
CA PHE A 83 4.73 -5.40 18.40
C PHE A 83 5.01 -3.89 18.45
N VAL A 84 6.16 -3.49 18.97
CA VAL A 84 6.50 -2.07 19.20
C VAL A 84 7.69 -1.66 18.33
N ARG A 85 7.51 -0.59 17.55
CA ARG A 85 8.59 0.21 16.97
C ARG A 85 8.79 1.45 17.81
N ARG A 86 10.04 1.90 17.96
CA ARG A 86 10.42 3.08 18.75
C ARG A 86 11.18 4.07 17.90
N ASP A 87 11.12 5.33 18.30
CA ASP A 87 11.84 6.44 17.68
C ASP A 87 11.56 6.58 16.16
N LEU A 88 10.27 6.69 15.81
CA LEU A 88 9.87 6.81 14.41
C LEU A 88 9.83 8.28 14.02
N GLU A 89 10.73 8.70 13.13
CA GLU A 89 10.55 9.96 12.40
C GLU A 89 9.59 9.73 11.23
N VAL A 90 8.49 10.49 11.22
CA VAL A 90 7.43 10.35 10.23
C VAL A 90 7.00 11.70 9.68
N VAL A 91 6.58 11.69 8.42
CA VAL A 91 6.00 12.87 7.78
C VAL A 91 4.59 13.12 8.34
N THR A 92 4.30 14.38 8.65
CA THR A 92 2.98 14.83 9.08
C THR A 92 2.30 15.71 8.03
N ARG A 93 1.03 15.42 7.75
CA ARG A 93 0.14 16.19 6.87
C ARG A 93 -1.30 16.01 7.35
N ASP A 94 -2.20 16.79 6.79
CA ASP A 94 -3.63 16.55 6.90
C ASP A 94 -4.05 15.49 5.86
N TYR A 95 -4.16 14.24 6.32
CA TYR A 95 -4.57 13.09 5.50
C TYR A 95 -6.07 12.84 5.63
N SER A 96 -6.65 13.14 6.80
CA SER A 96 -7.97 12.69 7.18
C SER A 96 -9.10 13.71 6.93
N SER A 97 -8.83 15.01 6.83
CA SER A 97 -9.90 16.03 6.75
C SER A 97 -10.82 15.93 5.53
N LYS A 98 -10.33 15.34 4.43
CA LYS A 98 -11.09 15.15 3.18
C LYS A 98 -11.70 13.75 3.06
N LEU A 99 -11.51 12.90 4.07
CA LEU A 99 -12.06 11.55 4.09
C LEU A 99 -13.42 11.58 4.78
N SER A 100 -14.28 10.63 4.42
CA SER A 100 -15.51 10.39 5.19
C SER A 100 -15.13 9.97 6.62
N PRO A 101 -16.01 10.18 7.62
CA PRO A 101 -15.73 9.77 9.00
C PRO A 101 -15.34 8.30 9.13
N GLU A 102 -15.93 7.41 8.32
CA GLU A 102 -15.61 5.98 8.32
C GLU A 102 -14.20 5.67 7.75
N ALA A 103 -13.76 6.46 6.76
CA ALA A 103 -12.45 6.33 6.13
C ALA A 103 -11.37 7.21 6.79
N ALA A 104 -11.68 7.91 7.88
CA ALA A 104 -10.70 8.68 8.61
C ALA A 104 -9.71 7.75 9.34
N PHE A 105 -8.43 8.08 9.26
CA PHE A 105 -7.35 7.38 9.97
C PHE A 105 -6.38 8.39 10.58
N SER A 106 -5.72 7.99 11.67
CA SER A 106 -4.78 8.82 12.43
C SER A 106 -3.34 8.73 11.92
N GLY A 107 -3.04 7.75 11.07
CA GLY A 107 -1.71 7.59 10.47
C GLY A 107 -1.62 6.42 9.51
N ILE A 108 -0.42 6.21 8.99
CA ILE A 108 -0.10 5.16 8.02
C ILE A 108 1.09 4.36 8.53
N LEU A 109 1.02 3.03 8.48
CA LEU A 109 2.17 2.13 8.62
C LEU A 109 2.76 1.88 7.23
N GLY A 110 3.99 2.37 7.02
CA GLY A 110 4.68 2.26 5.73
C GLY A 110 5.57 1.03 5.62
N ARG A 111 6.24 0.88 4.48
CA ARG A 111 7.07 -0.30 4.15
C ARG A 111 8.09 -0.64 5.23
N ALA A 112 8.82 0.34 5.77
CA ALA A 112 9.91 0.06 6.71
C ALA A 112 9.42 -0.44 8.08
N PHE A 113 8.14 -0.19 8.44
CA PHE A 113 7.57 -0.69 9.68
C PHE A 113 7.68 -2.22 9.80
N PHE A 114 7.51 -2.92 8.67
CA PHE A 114 7.59 -4.37 8.51
C PHE A 114 8.90 -4.83 7.84
N GLY A 115 9.90 -3.95 7.72
CA GLY A 115 11.07 -4.16 6.87
C GLY A 115 12.05 -5.26 7.30
N ASP A 116 11.97 -5.72 8.56
CA ASP A 116 12.89 -6.70 9.13
C ASP A 116 12.28 -8.11 9.26
N GLY A 117 11.22 -8.42 8.49
CA GLY A 117 10.57 -9.71 8.53
C GLY A 117 9.62 -9.98 7.37
N LEU A 118 8.87 -11.07 7.52
CA LEU A 118 7.79 -11.48 6.63
C LEU A 118 6.47 -10.88 7.10
N LEU A 119 5.89 -10.02 6.27
CA LEU A 119 4.52 -9.54 6.39
C LEU A 119 3.57 -10.45 5.61
N VAL A 120 2.51 -10.91 6.25
CA VAL A 120 1.42 -11.66 5.62
C VAL A 120 0.14 -10.87 5.80
N ILE A 121 -0.47 -10.48 4.68
CA ILE A 121 -1.79 -9.87 4.60
C ILE A 121 -2.73 -10.93 4.02
N ASP A 122 -3.50 -11.56 4.88
CA ASP A 122 -4.53 -12.53 4.50
C ASP A 122 -5.87 -11.77 4.39
N TYR A 123 -6.24 -11.37 3.17
CA TYR A 123 -7.51 -10.66 2.94
C TYR A 123 -8.74 -11.54 3.20
N PRO A 124 -8.81 -12.80 2.73
CA PRO A 124 -9.94 -13.69 3.04
C PRO A 124 -10.19 -13.84 4.55
N ALA A 125 -9.14 -14.07 5.35
CA ALA A 125 -9.26 -14.20 6.80
C ALA A 125 -9.25 -12.85 7.55
N ARG A 126 -9.02 -11.73 6.83
CA ARG A 126 -8.85 -10.38 7.38
C ARG A 126 -7.83 -10.33 8.52
N ARG A 127 -6.69 -10.99 8.32
CA ARG A 127 -5.62 -11.08 9.32
C ARG A 127 -4.31 -10.55 8.80
N LEU A 128 -3.68 -9.70 9.61
CA LEU A 128 -2.33 -9.21 9.40
C LEU A 128 -1.40 -9.96 10.34
N THR A 129 -0.42 -10.66 9.79
CA THR A 129 0.59 -11.39 10.56
C THR A 129 1.97 -10.87 10.21
N PHE A 130 2.83 -10.74 11.21
CA PHE A 130 4.24 -10.43 11.01
C PHE A 130 5.11 -11.42 11.77
N THR A 131 6.14 -11.95 11.13
CA THR A 131 7.11 -12.85 11.76
C THR A 131 8.53 -12.56 11.27
N ARG A 132 9.50 -12.80 12.16
CA ARG A 132 10.94 -12.81 11.81
C ARG A 132 11.49 -14.22 11.68
N ALA A 133 10.77 -15.21 12.20
CA ALA A 133 11.22 -16.59 12.33
C ALA A 133 11.24 -17.34 11.00
N VAL A 134 10.40 -16.93 10.05
CA VAL A 134 10.28 -17.55 8.73
C VAL A 134 10.68 -16.53 7.67
N ALA A 135 11.40 -16.99 6.65
CA ALA A 135 11.69 -16.21 5.45
C ALA A 135 10.94 -16.77 4.25
N LEU A 136 10.45 -15.86 3.39
CA LEU A 136 9.91 -16.29 2.10
C LEU A 136 11.08 -16.66 1.19
N SER A 137 11.19 -17.95 0.85
CA SER A 137 12.29 -18.53 0.08
C SER A 137 11.76 -19.43 -1.03
N GLY A 138 12.60 -19.67 -2.05
CA GLY A 138 12.31 -20.55 -3.19
C GLY A 138 11.68 -19.84 -4.40
N GLU A 139 11.46 -20.64 -5.45
CA GLU A 139 10.72 -20.29 -6.65
C GLU A 139 9.58 -21.30 -6.81
N GLY A 140 8.33 -20.83 -7.00
CA GLY A 140 7.12 -21.67 -7.04
C GLY A 140 5.93 -21.04 -6.30
N ASN A 141 4.71 -21.52 -6.56
CA ASN A 141 3.46 -21.10 -5.90
C ASN A 141 3.21 -19.58 -5.88
N GLY A 142 3.55 -18.87 -6.96
CA GLY A 142 3.30 -17.42 -7.06
C GLY A 142 4.31 -16.53 -6.34
N VAL A 143 5.43 -17.08 -5.87
CA VAL A 143 6.59 -16.31 -5.35
C VAL A 143 7.33 -15.64 -6.50
N MET A 144 7.61 -14.35 -6.35
CA MET A 144 8.30 -13.49 -7.31
C MET A 144 9.39 -12.68 -6.61
N SER A 145 10.47 -12.37 -7.34
CA SER A 145 11.36 -11.26 -6.98
C SER A 145 10.65 -9.93 -7.20
N TYR A 146 11.06 -8.90 -6.46
CA TYR A 146 10.55 -7.55 -6.67
C TYR A 146 11.68 -6.50 -6.71
N GLU A 147 11.47 -5.43 -7.47
CA GLU A 147 12.31 -4.22 -7.46
C GLU A 147 11.80 -3.17 -6.46
N ARG A 148 12.65 -2.19 -6.10
CA ARG A 148 12.35 -1.23 -5.02
C ARG A 148 10.93 -0.65 -5.15
N ALA A 149 10.30 -0.48 -3.99
CA ALA A 149 8.88 -0.18 -3.81
C ALA A 149 7.90 -1.27 -4.27
N PHE A 150 8.27 -2.56 -4.15
CA PHE A 150 7.38 -3.71 -4.42
C PHE A 150 6.84 -3.77 -5.85
N ARG A 151 7.70 -3.43 -6.81
CA ARG A 151 7.45 -3.64 -8.24
C ARG A 151 7.64 -5.11 -8.56
N VAL A 152 6.60 -5.76 -9.06
CA VAL A 152 6.61 -7.17 -9.42
C VAL A 152 6.28 -7.34 -10.90
N PRO A 153 6.72 -8.44 -11.53
CA PRO A 153 6.23 -8.82 -12.85
C PRO A 153 4.71 -9.01 -12.85
N VAL A 154 4.05 -8.44 -13.86
CA VAL A 154 2.61 -8.58 -14.11
C VAL A 154 2.42 -8.89 -15.59
N THR A 155 1.57 -9.86 -15.91
CA THR A 155 1.16 -10.12 -17.30
C THR A 155 -0.28 -9.67 -17.50
N ILE A 156 -0.56 -8.94 -18.58
CA ILE A 156 -1.91 -8.56 -19.01
C ILE A 156 -2.13 -9.16 -20.40
N GLY A 157 -2.94 -10.21 -20.51
CA GLY A 157 -3.01 -11.02 -21.73
C GLY A 157 -1.64 -11.64 -22.04
N ASP A 158 -1.04 -11.24 -23.15
CA ASP A 158 0.32 -11.64 -23.57
C ASP A 158 1.38 -10.56 -23.29
N THR A 159 0.99 -9.42 -22.72
CA THR A 159 1.91 -8.30 -22.43
C THR A 159 2.52 -8.44 -21.05
N LEU A 160 3.84 -8.60 -20.99
CA LEU A 160 4.61 -8.51 -19.73
C LEU A 160 4.93 -7.05 -19.40
N THR A 161 4.72 -6.67 -18.15
CA THR A 161 5.05 -5.35 -17.59
C THR A 161 5.46 -5.49 -16.13
N GLU A 162 5.98 -4.42 -15.52
CA GLU A 162 6.08 -4.32 -14.06
C GLU A 162 4.85 -3.59 -13.49
N GLY A 163 4.44 -4.00 -12.30
CA GLY A 163 3.39 -3.34 -11.51
C GLY A 163 3.80 -3.12 -10.07
N ASN A 164 3.53 -1.92 -9.55
CA ASN A 164 3.76 -1.55 -8.16
C ASN A 164 2.57 -1.99 -7.28
N LEU A 165 2.81 -2.84 -6.28
CA LEU A 165 1.79 -3.29 -5.33
C LEU A 165 1.54 -2.26 -4.22
N ASP A 166 0.37 -1.65 -4.23
CA ASP A 166 -0.01 -0.55 -3.34
C ASP A 166 -1.34 -0.82 -2.61
N THR A 167 -1.26 -1.27 -1.36
CA THR A 167 -2.43 -1.49 -0.49
C THR A 167 -3.11 -0.21 0.00
N GLY A 168 -2.48 0.96 -0.22
CA GLY A 168 -3.04 2.28 0.10
C GLY A 168 -3.87 2.90 -1.02
N ALA A 169 -3.75 2.40 -2.25
CA ALA A 169 -4.48 2.88 -3.42
C ALA A 169 -5.87 2.22 -3.55
N ASN A 170 -6.95 3.00 -3.43
CA ASN A 170 -8.34 2.53 -3.48
C ASN A 170 -8.89 2.36 -4.91
N VAL A 171 -8.15 1.62 -5.73
CA VAL A 171 -8.49 1.28 -7.12
C VAL A 171 -8.06 -0.15 -7.39
N SER A 172 -8.52 -0.76 -8.49
CA SER A 172 -8.01 -2.07 -8.93
C SER A 172 -6.66 -1.89 -9.61
N PHE A 173 -6.64 -1.15 -10.72
CA PHE A 173 -5.42 -0.85 -11.45
C PHE A 173 -5.41 0.59 -11.96
N VAL A 174 -4.22 1.18 -12.06
CA VAL A 174 -3.98 2.38 -12.87
C VAL A 174 -2.96 2.04 -13.94
N LEU A 175 -3.35 2.15 -15.20
CA LEU A 175 -2.48 1.91 -16.34
C LEU A 175 -1.95 3.25 -16.90
N PRO A 176 -0.65 3.35 -17.19
CA PRO A 176 -0.15 4.34 -18.13
C PRO A 176 -0.89 4.20 -19.46
N LYS A 177 -1.23 5.31 -20.12
CA LYS A 177 -1.95 5.25 -21.42
C LYS A 177 -1.23 4.38 -22.46
N THR A 178 0.09 4.45 -22.52
CA THR A 178 0.90 3.62 -23.43
C THR A 178 0.80 2.13 -23.15
N LEU A 179 0.63 1.72 -21.88
CA LEU A 179 0.35 0.33 -21.53
C LEU A 179 -1.08 -0.05 -21.90
N PHE A 180 -2.05 0.82 -21.61
CA PHE A 180 -3.46 0.61 -21.94
C PHE A 180 -3.68 0.38 -23.45
N ASP A 181 -3.06 1.21 -24.29
CA ASP A 181 -3.16 1.09 -25.75
C ASP A 181 -2.52 -0.22 -26.24
N ARG A 182 -1.42 -0.68 -25.63
CA ARG A 182 -0.75 -1.94 -25.97
C ARG A 182 -1.56 -3.20 -25.62
N VAL A 183 -2.28 -3.18 -24.50
CA VAL A 183 -3.07 -4.34 -24.05
C VAL A 183 -4.45 -4.42 -24.72
N GLY A 184 -4.70 -3.59 -25.75
CA GLY A 184 -5.96 -3.57 -26.48
C GLY A 184 -7.12 -3.01 -25.64
N GLY A 185 -6.84 -2.00 -24.81
CA GLY A 185 -7.84 -1.35 -23.98
C GLY A 185 -9.06 -0.84 -24.77
N GLY A 186 -10.25 -0.96 -24.18
CA GLY A 186 -11.51 -0.53 -24.80
C GLY A 186 -11.69 0.99 -24.86
N ALA A 187 -12.91 1.44 -25.16
CA ALA A 187 -13.24 2.87 -25.16
C ALA A 187 -13.05 3.49 -23.76
N LEU A 188 -12.35 4.63 -23.70
CA LEU A 188 -12.17 5.39 -22.46
C LEU A 188 -13.40 6.23 -22.15
N GLN A 189 -13.91 6.08 -20.93
CA GLN A 189 -14.91 6.96 -20.35
C GLN A 189 -14.24 7.96 -19.43
N SER A 190 -14.74 9.19 -19.37
CA SER A 190 -14.23 10.18 -18.41
C SER A 190 -14.56 9.73 -16.98
N ALA A 191 -13.57 9.74 -16.09
CA ALA A 191 -13.71 9.17 -14.76
C ALA A 191 -13.27 10.09 -13.61
N GLY A 192 -13.03 11.36 -13.92
CA GLY A 192 -12.59 12.38 -12.95
C GLY A 192 -11.09 12.32 -12.65
N GLN A 193 -10.72 12.66 -11.41
CA GLN A 193 -9.33 12.81 -10.99
C GLN A 193 -8.86 11.66 -10.08
N GLY A 194 -7.64 11.18 -10.27
CA GLY A 194 -6.90 10.29 -9.37
C GLY A 194 -5.88 11.08 -8.54
N LYS A 195 -5.53 10.58 -7.35
CA LYS A 195 -4.63 11.26 -6.40
C LYS A 195 -3.33 10.46 -6.21
N LEU A 196 -2.20 11.12 -6.42
CA LEU A 196 -0.86 10.69 -6.03
C LEU A 196 -0.46 11.38 -4.70
N THR A 197 0.71 11.06 -4.14
CA THR A 197 1.15 11.64 -2.85
C THR A 197 1.25 13.17 -2.89
N ASN A 198 1.66 13.76 -4.02
CA ASN A 198 1.82 15.21 -4.16
C ASN A 198 0.97 15.80 -5.31
N THR A 199 0.43 14.96 -6.19
CA THR A 199 -0.19 15.42 -7.44
C THR A 199 -1.62 14.89 -7.60
N THR A 200 -2.47 15.65 -8.29
CA THR A 200 -3.76 15.15 -8.80
C THR A 200 -3.67 15.00 -10.31
N VAL A 201 -4.19 13.90 -10.86
CA VAL A 201 -4.09 13.58 -12.29
C VAL A 201 -5.46 13.26 -12.87
N SER A 202 -5.73 13.69 -14.10
CA SER A 202 -6.93 13.27 -14.82
C SER A 202 -6.85 11.77 -15.10
N THR A 203 -7.97 11.07 -14.91
CA THR A 203 -8.08 9.63 -15.18
C THR A 203 -9.28 9.35 -16.06
N GLY A 204 -9.06 8.52 -17.08
CA GLY A 204 -10.14 7.78 -17.74
C GLY A 204 -10.46 6.48 -16.99
N LYS A 205 -11.60 5.88 -17.30
CA LYS A 205 -11.97 4.51 -16.93
C LYS A 205 -12.18 3.68 -18.17
N ALA A 206 -11.82 2.41 -18.10
CA ALA A 206 -12.18 1.43 -19.10
C ALA A 206 -12.23 0.03 -18.49
N MET A 207 -12.96 -0.87 -19.14
CA MET A 207 -12.89 -2.30 -18.86
C MET A 207 -11.75 -2.92 -19.67
N VAL A 208 -10.90 -3.69 -19.00
CA VAL A 208 -9.84 -4.50 -19.64
C VAL A 208 -10.12 -5.96 -19.36
N LYS A 209 -10.24 -6.77 -20.41
CA LYS A 209 -10.57 -8.20 -20.31
C LYS A 209 -9.52 -9.01 -19.55
N GLY A 210 -8.25 -8.64 -19.67
CA GLY A 210 -7.14 -9.38 -19.05
C GLY A 210 -6.82 -10.67 -19.81
N PRO A 211 -6.38 -11.74 -19.12
CA PRO A 211 -6.20 -11.82 -17.67
C PRO A 211 -5.02 -10.96 -17.19
N PHE A 212 -5.18 -10.34 -16.02
CA PHE A 212 -4.12 -9.75 -15.21
C PHE A 212 -3.56 -10.84 -14.31
N ARG A 213 -2.32 -11.26 -14.51
CA ARG A 213 -1.64 -12.28 -13.71
C ARG A 213 -0.55 -11.66 -12.86
N ILE A 214 -0.61 -11.93 -11.55
CA ILE A 214 0.33 -11.42 -10.54
C ILE A 214 0.61 -12.58 -9.58
N GLY A 215 1.84 -13.10 -9.60
CA GLY A 215 2.15 -14.34 -8.88
C GLY A 215 1.24 -15.48 -9.34
N ALA A 216 0.55 -16.11 -8.39
CA ALA A 216 -0.43 -17.17 -8.68
C ALA A 216 -1.86 -16.64 -8.85
N ALA A 217 -2.11 -15.35 -8.58
CA ALA A 217 -3.43 -14.75 -8.73
C ALA A 217 -3.69 -14.31 -10.19
N SER A 218 -4.96 -14.40 -10.59
CA SER A 218 -5.43 -13.95 -11.89
C SER A 218 -6.75 -13.21 -11.74
N LEU A 219 -6.88 -12.06 -12.39
CA LEU A 219 -8.14 -11.31 -12.50
C LEU A 219 -8.47 -11.07 -13.98
N SER A 220 -9.74 -11.12 -14.32
CA SER A 220 -10.24 -10.80 -15.68
C SER A 220 -11.39 -9.81 -15.57
N ASP A 221 -11.70 -9.16 -16.69
CA ASP A 221 -12.81 -8.21 -16.79
C ASP A 221 -12.76 -7.16 -15.68
N VAL A 222 -11.64 -6.43 -15.62
CA VAL A 222 -11.36 -5.48 -14.53
C VAL A 222 -11.60 -4.06 -15.02
N GLU A 223 -12.29 -3.26 -14.21
CA GLU A 223 -12.32 -1.80 -14.38
C GLU A 223 -10.94 -1.23 -14.00
N VAL A 224 -10.31 -0.53 -14.93
CA VAL A 224 -9.03 0.13 -14.71
C VAL A 224 -9.17 1.64 -14.83
N ARG A 225 -8.29 2.35 -14.13
CA ARG A 225 -8.02 3.77 -14.39
C ARG A 225 -6.93 3.88 -15.43
N VAL A 226 -7.00 4.91 -16.27
CA VAL A 226 -5.98 5.20 -17.27
C VAL A 226 -5.52 6.63 -17.13
N SER A 227 -4.20 6.86 -17.16
CA SER A 227 -3.62 8.19 -17.05
C SER A 227 -2.32 8.31 -17.84
N ASP A 228 -2.09 9.46 -18.45
CA ASP A 228 -0.83 9.76 -19.15
C ASP A 228 0.34 10.06 -18.20
N ARG A 229 0.03 10.26 -16.91
CA ARG A 229 0.97 10.78 -15.90
C ARG A 229 1.49 9.71 -14.95
N TYR A 230 0.92 8.51 -14.98
CA TYR A 230 1.43 7.40 -14.18
C TYR A 230 2.64 6.79 -14.89
N PRO A 231 3.78 6.61 -14.17
CA PRO A 231 5.02 6.12 -14.78
C PRO A 231 4.96 4.63 -15.13
N GLU A 232 4.13 3.87 -14.41
CA GLU A 232 4.04 2.41 -14.49
C GLU A 232 2.65 1.93 -14.04
N LEU A 233 2.40 0.62 -14.17
CA LEU A 233 1.18 0.00 -13.66
C LEU A 233 1.13 0.10 -12.13
N LEU A 234 0.05 0.67 -11.60
CA LEU A 234 -0.28 0.56 -10.18
C LEU A 234 -1.26 -0.61 -9.97
N VAL A 235 -0.93 -1.52 -9.07
CA VAL A 235 -1.82 -2.58 -8.59
C VAL A 235 -2.36 -2.13 -7.24
N GLY A 236 -3.61 -1.66 -7.23
CA GLY A 236 -4.23 -1.09 -6.05
C GLY A 236 -4.94 -2.13 -5.19
N ALA A 237 -5.42 -1.65 -4.05
CA ALA A 237 -6.00 -2.46 -3.00
C ALA A 237 -7.25 -3.23 -3.43
N HIS A 238 -8.03 -2.76 -4.41
CA HIS A 238 -9.21 -3.49 -4.89
C HIS A 238 -8.84 -4.78 -5.64
N ALA A 239 -7.70 -4.80 -6.34
CA ALA A 239 -7.23 -6.01 -7.04
C ALA A 239 -6.67 -7.08 -6.08
N LEU A 240 -6.36 -6.71 -4.84
CA LEU A 240 -5.70 -7.58 -3.86
C LEU A 240 -6.67 -8.21 -2.84
N GLN A 241 -7.96 -7.84 -2.84
CA GLN A 241 -8.87 -8.21 -1.74
C GLN A 241 -9.24 -9.70 -1.67
N HIS A 242 -8.86 -10.49 -2.66
CA HIS A 242 -9.16 -11.91 -2.74
C HIS A 242 -7.91 -12.78 -2.65
N VAL A 243 -6.79 -12.22 -2.20
CA VAL A 243 -5.51 -12.93 -2.15
C VAL A 243 -4.92 -12.91 -0.75
N THR A 244 -4.02 -13.85 -0.50
CA THR A 244 -3.01 -13.73 0.57
C THR A 244 -1.74 -13.15 -0.04
N LEU A 245 -1.33 -11.99 0.48
CA LEU A 245 -0.11 -11.29 0.07
C LEU A 245 1.00 -11.52 1.11
N LEU A 246 2.10 -12.11 0.69
CA LEU A 246 3.29 -12.33 1.50
C LEU A 246 4.40 -11.41 1.00
N ILE A 247 5.03 -10.65 1.89
CA ILE A 247 6.11 -9.71 1.56
C ILE A 247 7.27 -9.94 2.52
N ASP A 248 8.41 -10.41 2.01
CA ASP A 248 9.66 -10.50 2.76
C ASP A 248 10.70 -9.53 2.17
N GLN A 249 10.98 -8.47 2.93
CA GLN A 249 11.89 -7.43 2.48
C GLN A 249 13.37 -7.82 2.59
N ARG A 250 13.68 -8.83 3.41
CA ARG A 250 15.05 -9.30 3.62
C ARG A 250 15.53 -10.10 2.41
N SER A 251 14.65 -10.94 1.86
CA SER A 251 14.92 -11.74 0.66
C SER A 251 14.49 -11.07 -0.65
N ARG A 252 13.81 -9.91 -0.57
CA ARG A 252 13.18 -9.22 -1.71
C ARG A 252 12.23 -10.12 -2.50
N ARG A 253 11.43 -10.90 -1.78
CA ARG A 253 10.44 -11.81 -2.36
C ARG A 253 9.03 -11.40 -1.95
N ILE A 254 8.10 -11.55 -2.88
CA ILE A 254 6.66 -11.39 -2.66
C ILE A 254 5.94 -12.63 -3.18
N ALA A 255 4.89 -13.07 -2.52
CA ALA A 255 3.95 -14.05 -3.08
C ALA A 255 2.54 -13.47 -3.08
N VAL A 256 1.82 -13.71 -4.17
CA VAL A 256 0.41 -13.36 -4.31
C VAL A 256 -0.35 -14.66 -4.59
N CYS A 257 -1.11 -15.12 -3.60
CA CYS A 257 -1.77 -16.42 -3.61
C CYS A 257 -3.29 -16.25 -3.54
N PRO A 258 -4.10 -16.92 -4.37
CA PRO A 258 -5.56 -16.88 -4.30
C PRO A 258 -6.13 -17.52 -3.02
#